data_AF-A0A1M5GEI7-F1
#
_entry.id   AF-A0A1M5GEI7-F1
#
_cell.length_a   1.000
_cell.length_b   1.000
_cell.length_c   1.000
_cell.angle_alpha   90.00
_cell.angle_beta   90.00
_cell.angle_gamma   90.00
#
_symmetry.space_group_name_H-M   'P 1'
#
loop_
_entity.id
_entity.type
_entity.pdbx_description
1 polymer ?
#
loop_
_entity_poly.entity_id
_entity_poly.type
_entity_poly.pdbx_seq_one_letter_code
_entity_poly.pdbx_strand_id
1 'polypeptide(L)'
;MKNALVYKITSCLSILLATVYLYELMSYFEGFKKLFLEISPVALALTVFLIINLLLSILLLTKKIKVKRVLIIFQILIIIVTIWALYEIYSFEEIIIDSRIVS
;
A
#
# COMPACT_ATOMS: atom_id res chain seq x y z
N MET A 1 -19.98 15.48 -13.15
CA MET A 1 -20.17 14.71 -11.89
C MET A 1 -19.41 13.39 -11.81
N LYS A 2 -19.25 12.59 -12.89
CA LYS A 2 -18.57 11.27 -12.84
C LYS A 2 -17.16 11.29 -12.25
N ASN A 3 -16.32 12.25 -12.63
CA ASN A 3 -14.93 12.34 -12.14
C ASN A 3 -14.84 12.60 -10.62
N ALA A 4 -15.88 13.17 -10.02
CA ALA A 4 -15.88 13.49 -8.60
C ALA A 4 -16.06 12.26 -7.70
N LEU A 5 -16.70 11.22 -8.24
CA LEU A 5 -16.95 9.97 -7.55
C LEU A 5 -15.72 9.06 -7.65
N VAL A 6 -15.09 9.03 -8.84
CA VAL A 6 -13.88 8.26 -9.13
C VAL A 6 -12.73 8.63 -8.18
N TYR A 7 -12.41 9.93 -8.02
CA TYR A 7 -11.28 10.30 -7.15
C TYR A 7 -11.52 9.97 -5.68
N LYS A 8 -12.77 10.04 -5.22
CA LYS A 8 -13.13 9.70 -3.83
C LYS A 8 -12.94 8.22 -3.59
N ILE A 9 -13.41 7.39 -4.51
CA ILE A 9 -13.23 5.93 -4.45
C ILE A 9 -11.74 5.60 -4.49
N THR A 10 -10.97 6.11 -5.45
CA THR A 10 -9.52 5.81 -5.53
C THR A 10 -8.75 6.29 -4.31
N SER A 11 -9.12 7.43 -3.74
CA SER A 11 -8.47 7.93 -2.51
C SER A 11 -8.83 7.07 -1.30
N CYS A 12 -10.09 6.68 -1.12
CA CYS A 12 -10.48 5.74 -0.06
C CYS A 12 -9.79 4.39 -0.22
N LEU A 13 -9.76 3.84 -1.43
CA LEU A 13 -9.11 2.57 -1.72
C LEU A 13 -7.60 2.65 -1.45
N SER A 14 -6.96 3.76 -1.82
CA SER A 14 -5.54 4.01 -1.53
C SER A 14 -5.26 4.03 -0.02
N ILE A 15 -6.13 4.66 0.78
CA ILE A 15 -6.00 4.70 2.24
C ILE A 15 -6.16 3.30 2.83
N LEU A 16 -7.17 2.56 2.38
CA LEU A 16 -7.44 1.21 2.86
C LEU A 16 -6.27 0.26 2.54
N LEU A 17 -5.81 0.23 1.29
CA LEU A 17 -4.66 -0.58 0.86
C LEU A 17 -3.38 -0.19 1.59
N ALA A 18 -3.14 1.10 1.79
CA ALA A 18 -1.97 1.54 2.53
C ALA A 18 -2.00 1.06 3.99
N THR A 19 -3.18 1.07 4.61
CA THR A 19 -3.36 0.60 5.99
C THR A 19 -3.10 -0.90 6.09
N VAL A 20 -3.67 -1.69 5.18
CA VAL A 20 -3.46 -3.15 5.11
C VAL A 20 -1.99 -3.47 4.89
N TYR A 21 -1.34 -2.83 3.91
CA TYR A 21 0.08 -3.04 3.64
C TYR A 21 0.97 -2.72 4.83
N LEU A 22 0.74 -1.59 5.52
CA LEU A 22 1.54 -1.22 6.69
C LEU A 22 1.32 -2.20 7.85
N TYR A 23 0.11 -2.71 8.02
CA TYR A 23 -0.20 -3.73 9.02
C TYR A 23 0.56 -5.04 8.72
N GLU A 24 0.46 -5.54 7.48
CA GLU A 24 1.16 -6.77 7.08
C GLU A 24 2.68 -6.62 7.17
N LEU A 25 3.21 -5.47 6.76
CA LEU A 25 4.64 -5.18 6.87
C LEU A 25 5.10 -5.20 8.34
N MET A 26 4.30 -4.63 9.25
CA MET A 26 4.61 -4.69 10.68
C MET A 26 4.54 -6.10 11.25
N SER A 27 3.56 -6.90 10.81
CA SER A 27 3.40 -8.30 11.21
C SER A 27 4.57 -9.15 10.74
N TYR A 28 4.93 -9.03 9.46
CA TYR A 28 6.01 -9.78 8.80
C TYR A 28 7.36 -9.60 9.50
N PHE A 29 7.68 -8.37 9.93
CA PHE A 29 8.95 -8.07 10.60
C PHE A 29 8.90 -8.21 12.13
N GLU A 30 7.81 -8.73 12.73
CA GLU A 30 7.63 -8.80 14.19
C GLU A 30 7.87 -7.42 14.88
N GLY A 31 7.50 -6.33 14.21
CA GLY A 31 7.63 -4.95 14.70
C GLY A 31 8.71 -4.10 14.03
N PHE A 32 8.74 -2.82 14.41
CA PHE A 32 9.54 -1.78 13.74
C PHE A 32 11.06 -1.99 13.78
N LYS A 33 11.60 -2.64 14.82
CA LYS A 33 13.05 -2.76 15.01
C LYS A 33 13.72 -3.64 13.94
N LYS A 34 13.15 -4.81 13.65
CA LYS A 34 13.67 -5.71 12.61
C LYS A 34 13.35 -5.18 11.22
N LEU A 35 12.23 -4.48 11.06
CA LEU A 35 11.84 -3.83 9.80
C LEU A 35 12.95 -2.92 9.27
N PHE A 36 13.54 -2.03 10.08
CA PHE A 36 14.60 -1.14 9.59
C PHE A 36 15.95 -1.82 9.31
N LEU A 37 16.18 -3.01 9.86
CA LEU A 37 17.44 -3.75 9.70
C LEU A 37 17.41 -4.72 8.52
N GLU A 38 16.24 -5.29 8.21
CA GLU A 38 16.10 -6.40 7.27
C GLU A 38 15.28 -6.03 6.02
N ILE A 39 14.65 -4.85 5.97
CA ILE A 39 13.89 -4.43 4.79
C ILE A 39 14.79 -4.25 3.57
N SER A 40 14.39 -4.85 2.45
CA SER A 40 15.09 -4.64 1.20
C SER A 40 14.95 -3.18 0.72
N PRO A 41 15.95 -2.61 0.03
CA PRO A 41 15.84 -1.25 -0.52
C PRO A 41 14.63 -1.06 -1.44
N VAL A 42 14.22 -2.12 -2.14
CA VAL A 42 13.03 -2.11 -3.01
C VAL A 42 11.75 -1.99 -2.17
N ALA A 43 11.60 -2.82 -1.14
CA ALA A 43 10.45 -2.77 -0.25
C ALA A 43 10.37 -1.44 0.52
N LEU A 44 11.52 -0.88 0.90
CA LEU A 44 11.61 0.46 1.51
C LEU A 44 11.09 1.54 0.55
N ALA A 45 11.57 1.55 -0.70
CA ALA A 45 11.12 2.51 -1.70
C ALA A 45 9.61 2.42 -1.94
N LEU A 46 9.10 1.19 -2.07
CA LEU A 46 7.68 0.89 -2.25
C LEU A 46 6.84 1.42 -1.09
N THR A 47 7.31 1.22 0.15
CA THR A 47 6.69 1.74 1.37
C THR A 47 6.65 3.27 1.39
N VAL A 48 7.74 3.94 0.98
CA VAL A 48 7.78 5.41 0.88
C VAL A 48 6.77 5.93 -0.14
N PHE A 49 6.69 5.33 -1.33
CA PHE A 49 5.71 5.70 -2.36
C PHE A 49 4.27 5.54 -1.86
N LEU A 50 4.01 4.46 -1.12
CA LEU A 50 2.71 4.18 -0.54
C LEU A 50 2.34 5.21 0.54
N ILE A 51 3.27 5.63 1.40
CA ILE A 51 3.04 6.70 2.38
C ILE A 51 2.76 8.04 1.67
N ILE A 52 3.50 8.37 0.62
CA ILE A 52 3.24 9.58 -0.19
C ILE A 52 1.83 9.52 -0.78
N ASN A 53 1.42 8.36 -1.29
CA ASN A 53 0.08 8.16 -1.83
C ASN A 53 -1.03 8.27 -0.77
N LEU A 54 -0.78 7.77 0.43
CA LEU A 54 -1.67 7.92 1.58
C LEU A 54 -1.88 9.40 1.91
N LEU A 55 -0.79 10.17 2.04
CA LEU A 55 -0.84 11.61 2.29
C LEU A 55 -1.58 12.36 1.18
N LEU A 56 -1.27 12.04 -0.08
CA LEU A 56 -1.94 12.61 -1.24
C LEU A 56 -3.46 12.34 -1.21
N SER A 57 -3.85 11.12 -0.84
CA SER A 57 -5.26 10.71 -0.77
C SER A 57 -6.02 11.48 0.31
N ILE A 58 -5.41 11.71 1.48
CA ILE A 58 -5.97 12.55 2.55
C ILE A 58 -6.12 14.00 2.08
N LEU A 59 -5.11 14.55 1.41
CA LEU A 59 -5.14 15.93 0.90
C LEU A 59 -6.21 16.14 -0.18
N LEU A 60 -6.44 15.14 -1.04
CA LEU A 60 -7.50 15.16 -2.05
C LEU A 60 -8.89 15.04 -1.42
N LEU A 61 -9.08 14.17 -0.43
CA LEU A 61 -10.36 14.02 0.28
C LEU A 61 -10.72 15.25 1.10
N THR A 62 -9.74 15.87 1.77
CA THR A 62 -9.92 17.12 2.51
C THR A 62 -10.02 18.35 1.63
N LYS A 63 -9.98 18.19 0.29
CA LYS A 63 -10.03 19.26 -0.72
C LYS A 63 -8.94 20.33 -0.53
N LYS A 64 -7.85 20.01 0.17
CA LYS A 64 -6.69 20.90 0.34
C LYS A 64 -5.90 21.08 -0.96
N ILE A 65 -6.06 20.15 -1.92
CA ILE A 65 -5.42 20.21 -3.24
C ILE A 65 -6.49 20.05 -4.34
N LYS A 66 -6.31 20.78 -5.45
CA LYS A 66 -7.17 20.64 -6.64
C LYS A 66 -6.93 19.29 -7.31
N VAL A 67 -8.02 18.56 -7.56
CA VAL A 67 -7.98 17.28 -8.26
C VAL A 67 -7.51 17.49 -9.71
N LYS A 68 -6.36 16.89 -10.05
CA LYS A 68 -5.85 16.82 -11.43
C LYS A 68 -5.89 15.37 -11.91
N ARG A 69 -6.18 15.15 -13.19
CA ARG A 69 -6.22 13.78 -13.78
C ARG A 69 -4.92 13.01 -13.52
N VAL A 70 -3.78 13.69 -13.60
CA VAL A 70 -2.45 13.11 -13.33
C VAL A 70 -2.34 12.51 -11.93
N LEU A 71 -2.92 13.16 -10.91
CA LEU A 71 -2.88 12.65 -9.53
C LEU A 71 -3.72 11.37 -9.36
N ILE A 72 -4.84 11.27 -10.08
CA ILE A 72 -5.68 10.06 -10.06
C ILE A 72 -4.94 8.90 -10.76
N ILE A 73 -4.29 9.17 -11.89
CA ILE A 73 -3.50 8.14 -12.60
C ILE A 73 -2.35 7.65 -11.69
N PHE A 74 -1.67 8.57 -11.01
CA PHE A 74 -0.62 8.23 -10.05
C PHE A 74 -1.14 7.36 -8.89
N GLN A 75 -2.30 7.71 -8.31
CA GLN A 75 -2.95 6.88 -7.27
C GLN A 75 -3.24 5.47 -7.78
N ILE A 76 -3.77 5.33 -8.99
CA ILE A 76 -4.11 4.03 -9.58
C ILE A 76 -2.86 3.18 -9.79
N LEU A 77 -1.77 3.78 -10.30
CA LEU A 77 -0.50 3.07 -10.45
C LEU A 77 0.02 2.53 -9.12
N ILE A 78 -0.02 3.35 -8.07
CA ILE A 78 0.40 2.91 -6.73
C ILE A 78 -0.51 1.81 -6.19
N ILE A 79 -1.83 1.92 -6.38
CA ILE A 79 -2.78 0.86 -6.00
C ILE A 79 -2.38 -0.48 -6.63
N ILE A 80 -2.08 -0.51 -7.93
CA ILE A 80 -1.70 -1.73 -8.64
C ILE A 80 -0.43 -2.32 -8.03
N VAL A 81 0.60 -1.49 -7.81
CA VAL A 81 1.87 -1.95 -7.24
C VAL A 81 1.68 -2.44 -5.80
N THR A 82 0.84 -1.78 -4.99
CA THR A 82 0.52 -2.22 -3.62
C THR A 82 -0.21 -3.55 -3.60
N ILE A 83 -1.18 -3.77 -4.51
CA ILE A 83 -1.89 -5.05 -4.62
C ILE A 83 -0.91 -6.17 -4.97
N TRP A 84 0.01 -5.92 -5.91
CA TRP A 84 1.03 -6.90 -6.25
C TRP A 84 1.97 -7.20 -5.07
N ALA A 85 2.41 -6.16 -4.34
CA ALA A 85 3.25 -6.35 -3.15
C ALA A 85 2.54 -7.14 -2.04
N LEU A 86 1.25 -6.88 -1.81
CA LEU A 86 0.43 -7.65 -0.87
C LEU A 86 0.27 -9.11 -1.32
N TYR A 87 0.06 -9.35 -2.61
CA TYR A 87 -0.04 -10.69 -3.16
C TYR A 87 1.25 -11.50 -2.92
N GLU A 88 2.42 -10.89 -3.11
CA GLU A 88 3.70 -11.53 -2.81
C GLU A 88 3.83 -11.86 -1.31
N ILE A 89 3.47 -10.94 -0.41
CA ILE A 89 3.51 -11.17 1.04
C ILE A 89 2.66 -12.38 1.43
N TYR A 90 1.39 -12.42 0.99
CA TYR A 90 0.48 -13.53 1.32
C TYR A 90 0.88 -14.85 0.66
N SER A 91 1.40 -14.81 -0.57
CA SER A 91 1.87 -16.02 -1.26
C SER A 91 3.08 -16.63 -0.56
N PHE A 92 3.98 -15.80 -0.02
CA PHE A 92 5.08 -16.28 0.82
C PHE A 92 4.58 -16.88 2.14
N GLU A 93 3.55 -16.31 2.75
CA GLU A 93 2.98 -16.80 4.01
C GLU A 93 2.32 -18.18 3.84
N GLU A 94 1.57 -18.40 2.75
CA GLU A 94 0.98 -19.71 2.43
C GLU A 94 2.04 -20.81 2.29
N ILE A 95 3.15 -20.53 1.61
CA ILE A 95 4.25 -21.48 1.43
C ILE A 95 4.86 -21.88 2.78
N ILE A 96 5.02 -20.92 3.70
CA ILE A 96 5.59 -21.19 5.03
C ILE A 96 4.64 -22.06 5.86
N ILE A 97 3.33 -21.79 5.82
CA ILE A 97 2.33 -22.57 6.57
C ILE A 97 2.29 -24.01 6.05
N ASP A 98 2.24 -24.21 4.73
CA ASP A 98 2.22 -25.56 4.13
C ASP A 98 3.48 -26.36 4.49
N SER A 99 4.65 -25.71 4.46
CA SER A 99 5.92 -26.36 4.84
C SER A 99 6.00 -26.81 6.32
N ARG A 100 5.28 -26.13 7.24
CA ARG A 100 5.20 -26.52 8.66
C ARG A 100 4.21 -27.64 8.94
N ILE A 101 3.21 -27.82 8.08
CA ILE A 101 2.21 -28.91 8.22
C ILE A 101 2.79 -30.24 7.74
N VAL A 102 3.74 -30.19 6.79
CA VAL A 102 4.37 -31.38 6.20
C VAL A 102 5.59 -31.88 7.00
N SER A 103 6.10 -31.12 7.98
CA SER A 103 7.22 -31.51 8.86
C SER A 103 6.75 -32.17 10.16
#